data_AF-A0A968Z112-F1
#
_entry.id   AF-A0A968Z112-F1
#
_cell.length_a   1.000
_cell.length_b   1.000
_cell.length_c   1.000
_cell.angle_alpha   90.00
_cell.angle_beta   90.00
_cell.angle_gamma   90.00
#
_symmetry.space_group_name_H-M   'P 1'
#
loop_
_entity.id
_entity.type
_entity.pdbx_description
1 polymer ?
#
loop_
_entity_poly.entity_id
_entity_poly.type
_entity_poly.pdbx_seq_one_letter_code
_entity_poly.pdbx_strand_id
1 'polypeptide(L)'
;MASIESQDLSIDKLFHNFYIVPTYQREYVWQEEQVQEFFDDIYEEFENSPEGNLADYFIGSIIVCEKEKNLYEVIDGQQRITTAFLLLCAIRERFNSLNPTEYKGFIEKINGQLSSTDTDAQGNLVSRYRVQLQYEDSRHVLEKIAKHESSTKTKPTVSEQNLKKAFKILEDLIKDKFSDDEVGVIKFKKFYNYFCKNVILVSVQTTKSDIALKVFATINDRGVNLDAMDLVKNLIFAQTSRDDRKKLQISGKNGRSTS
;
A
#
# COMPACT_ATOMS: atom_id res chain seq x y z
N MET A 1 -5.89 15.08 -24.98
CA MET A 1 -5.27 13.79 -25.35
C MET A 1 -4.88 13.08 -24.07
N ALA A 2 -5.00 11.76 -24.00
CA ALA A 2 -4.54 11.05 -22.81
C ALA A 2 -3.04 10.76 -22.95
N SER A 3 -2.25 11.26 -22.02
CA SER A 3 -0.83 10.92 -21.91
C SER A 3 -0.66 9.68 -21.02
N ILE A 4 0.41 8.94 -21.31
CA ILE A 4 1.00 7.97 -20.39
C ILE A 4 2.34 8.58 -19.98
N GLU A 5 2.54 8.73 -18.69
CA GLU A 5 3.75 9.28 -18.10
C GLU A 5 4.33 8.25 -17.14
N SER A 6 5.66 8.12 -17.10
CA SER A 6 6.35 7.23 -16.17
C SER A 6 7.37 8.03 -15.38
N GLN A 7 7.39 7.82 -14.07
CA GLN A 7 8.38 8.45 -13.19
C GLN A 7 8.82 7.50 -12.08
N ASP A 8 10.08 7.66 -11.67
CA ASP A 8 10.63 6.94 -10.52
C ASP A 8 10.26 7.68 -9.23
N LEU A 9 9.63 6.97 -8.30
CA LEU A 9 9.20 7.49 -7.01
C LEU A 9 9.89 6.72 -5.89
N SER A 10 10.60 7.44 -5.03
CA SER A 10 10.98 6.90 -3.71
C SER A 10 9.73 6.79 -2.83
N ILE A 11 9.77 5.95 -1.79
CA ILE A 11 8.66 5.81 -0.83
C ILE A 11 8.23 7.16 -0.24
N ASP A 12 9.17 8.04 0.07
CA ASP A 12 8.89 9.40 0.56
C ASP A 12 8.06 10.22 -0.44
N LYS A 13 8.47 10.23 -1.73
CA LYS A 13 7.72 10.93 -2.79
C LYS A 13 6.39 10.26 -3.08
N LEU A 14 6.34 8.93 -3.04
CA LEU A 14 5.13 8.14 -3.26
C LEU A 14 4.02 8.62 -2.32
N PHE A 15 4.31 8.67 -1.01
CA PHE A 15 3.33 9.02 0.03
C PHE A 15 3.15 10.53 0.25
N HIS A 16 3.68 11.39 -0.63
CA HIS A 16 3.17 12.76 -0.78
C HIS A 16 1.82 12.83 -1.52
N ASN A 17 1.48 11.78 -2.27
CA ASN A 17 0.23 11.64 -3.00
C ASN A 17 -0.77 10.75 -2.25
N PHE A 18 -2.03 10.77 -2.68
CA PHE A 18 -3.10 9.92 -2.15
C PHE A 18 -3.47 8.83 -3.16
N TYR A 19 -3.74 7.64 -2.64
CA TYR A 19 -4.07 6.46 -3.44
C TYR A 19 -5.37 5.83 -2.96
N ILE A 20 -6.29 5.63 -3.89
CA ILE A 20 -7.53 4.91 -3.69
C ILE A 20 -7.37 3.54 -4.34
N VAL A 21 -7.52 2.48 -3.55
CA VAL A 21 -7.65 1.12 -4.09
C VAL A 21 -9.14 0.85 -4.29
N PRO A 22 -9.62 0.78 -5.55
CA PRO A 22 -11.04 0.73 -5.85
C PRO A 22 -11.63 -0.67 -5.60
N THR A 23 -12.96 -0.75 -5.47
CA THR A 23 -13.67 -2.00 -5.10
C THR A 23 -13.55 -3.14 -6.11
N TYR A 24 -13.21 -2.84 -7.36
CA TYR A 24 -13.05 -3.85 -8.41
C TYR A 24 -11.67 -4.52 -8.37
N GLN A 25 -10.70 -3.94 -7.67
CA GLN A 25 -9.41 -4.59 -7.45
C GLN A 25 -9.55 -5.78 -6.49
N ARG A 26 -8.63 -6.74 -6.60
CA ARG A 26 -8.57 -7.88 -5.68
C ARG A 26 -8.23 -7.37 -4.28
N GLU A 27 -8.83 -7.92 -3.23
CA GLU A 27 -8.47 -7.50 -1.87
C GLU A 27 -7.00 -7.81 -1.51
N TYR A 28 -6.54 -7.41 -0.32
CA TYR A 28 -5.18 -7.72 0.13
C TYR A 28 -5.03 -9.23 0.39
N VAL A 29 -4.09 -9.87 -0.32
CA VAL A 29 -3.92 -11.32 -0.35
C VAL A 29 -2.53 -11.80 0.03
N TRP A 30 -1.54 -10.90 0.13
CA TRP A 30 -0.21 -11.26 0.60
C TRP A 30 -0.30 -11.87 2.01
N GLN A 31 0.34 -13.03 2.14
CA GLN A 31 0.50 -13.78 3.38
C GLN A 31 1.93 -13.59 3.89
N GLU A 32 2.30 -14.38 4.90
CA GLU A 32 3.55 -14.23 5.62
C GLU A 32 4.78 -14.26 4.71
N GLU A 33 4.87 -15.25 3.83
CA GLU A 33 5.99 -15.39 2.88
C GLU A 33 6.20 -14.14 2.03
N GLN A 34 5.15 -13.57 1.42
CA GLN A 34 5.31 -12.39 0.56
C GLN A 34 5.64 -11.12 1.35
N VAL A 35 5.16 -11.00 2.59
CA VAL A 35 5.46 -9.86 3.46
C VAL A 35 6.90 -9.94 3.99
N GLN A 36 7.34 -11.15 4.33
CA GLN A 36 8.70 -11.48 4.73
C GLN A 36 9.68 -11.15 3.60
N GLU A 37 9.45 -11.69 2.40
CA GLU A 37 10.27 -11.45 1.21
C GLU A 37 10.37 -9.95 0.89
N PHE A 38 9.24 -9.24 0.90
CA PHE A 38 9.24 -7.79 0.68
C PHE A 38 10.12 -7.03 1.69
N PHE A 39 10.11 -7.43 2.96
CA PHE A 39 10.92 -6.78 3.99
C PHE A 39 12.39 -7.19 3.89
N ASP A 40 12.65 -8.48 3.75
CA ASP A 40 14.00 -9.04 3.73
C ASP A 40 14.80 -8.52 2.54
N ASP A 41 14.20 -8.45 1.35
CA ASP A 41 14.90 -7.90 0.18
C ASP A 41 15.34 -6.44 0.40
N ILE A 42 14.45 -5.60 0.97
CA ILE A 42 14.77 -4.21 1.30
C ILE A 42 15.88 -4.14 2.36
N TYR A 43 15.82 -5.03 3.36
CA TYR A 43 16.79 -5.08 4.45
C TYR A 43 18.17 -5.55 3.96
N GLU A 44 18.22 -6.57 3.12
CA GLU A 44 19.46 -7.09 2.53
C GLU A 44 20.16 -6.03 1.68
N GLU A 45 19.42 -5.30 0.84
CA GLU A 45 19.97 -4.21 0.05
C GLU A 45 20.43 -3.03 0.92
N PHE A 46 19.74 -2.75 2.02
CA PHE A 46 20.20 -1.80 3.02
C PHE A 46 21.52 -2.24 3.67
N GLU A 47 21.65 -3.50 4.07
CA GLU A 47 22.85 -4.04 4.72
C GLU A 47 24.05 -4.11 3.78
N ASN A 48 23.81 -4.44 2.52
CA ASN A 48 24.84 -4.56 1.50
C ASN A 48 25.28 -3.21 0.93
N SER A 49 24.54 -2.13 1.22
CA SER A 49 24.86 -0.79 0.75
C SER A 49 26.09 -0.20 1.49
N PRO A 50 27.16 0.20 0.78
CA PRO A 50 28.31 0.83 1.40
C PRO A 50 27.96 2.11 2.16
N GLU A 51 28.62 2.37 3.29
CA GLU A 51 28.44 3.62 4.03
C GLU A 51 28.74 4.83 3.12
N GLY A 52 27.71 5.66 2.88
CA GLY A 52 27.82 6.86 2.05
C GLY A 52 27.47 6.68 0.57
N ASN A 53 27.19 5.45 0.10
CA ASN A 53 26.70 5.20 -1.25
C ASN A 53 25.56 4.17 -1.22
N LEU A 54 24.38 4.64 -0.81
CA LEU A 54 23.17 3.81 -0.77
C LEU A 54 22.63 3.65 -2.20
N ALA A 55 22.65 2.42 -2.71
CA ALA A 55 22.06 2.11 -4.00
C ALA A 55 20.54 2.12 -3.90
N ASP A 56 19.87 2.55 -4.96
CA ASP A 56 18.42 2.50 -5.04
C ASP A 56 17.96 1.05 -5.24
N TYR A 57 17.00 0.61 -4.42
CA TYR A 57 16.37 -0.70 -4.54
C TYR A 57 14.99 -0.59 -5.18
N PHE A 58 14.78 -1.36 -6.25
CA PHE A 58 13.56 -1.32 -7.05
C PHE A 58 12.55 -2.38 -6.59
N ILE A 59 11.43 -1.95 -6.02
CA ILE A 59 10.36 -2.86 -5.54
C ILE A 59 9.28 -3.15 -6.60
N GLY A 60 9.48 -2.73 -7.86
CA GLY A 60 8.53 -2.94 -8.95
C GLY A 60 7.81 -1.67 -9.41
N SER A 61 6.69 -1.84 -10.11
CA SER A 61 5.90 -0.74 -10.64
C SER A 61 4.51 -0.66 -10.00
N ILE A 62 3.91 0.53 -10.10
CA ILE A 62 2.47 0.76 -9.89
C ILE A 62 1.88 1.38 -11.15
N ILE A 63 0.62 1.05 -11.43
CA ILE A 63 -0.15 1.67 -12.50
C ILE A 63 -1.29 2.43 -11.86
N VAL A 64 -1.38 3.72 -12.14
CA VAL A 64 -2.35 4.60 -11.52
C VAL A 64 -3.09 5.46 -12.53
N CYS A 65 -4.35 5.75 -12.22
CA CYS A 65 -5.15 6.73 -12.93
C CYS A 65 -5.33 7.96 -12.05
N GLU A 66 -4.85 9.13 -12.49
CA GLU A 66 -5.12 10.38 -11.79
C GLU A 66 -6.62 10.70 -11.85
N LYS A 67 -7.23 10.96 -10.70
CA LYS A 67 -8.64 11.36 -10.57
C LYS A 67 -8.77 12.85 -10.31
N GLU A 68 -7.90 13.35 -9.43
CA GLU A 68 -7.74 14.76 -9.08
C GLU A 68 -6.25 15.00 -8.81
N LYS A 69 -5.85 16.26 -8.69
CA LYS A 69 -4.45 16.61 -8.43
C LYS A 69 -3.93 15.86 -7.20
N ASN A 70 -2.85 15.10 -7.36
CA ASN A 70 -2.22 14.26 -6.32
C ASN A 70 -3.12 13.15 -5.76
N LEU A 71 -4.25 12.84 -6.40
CA LEU A 71 -5.16 11.76 -6.04
C LEU A 71 -5.25 10.74 -7.16
N TYR A 72 -4.80 9.54 -6.86
CA TYR A 72 -4.64 8.46 -7.82
C TYR A 72 -5.51 7.26 -7.46
N GLU A 73 -6.19 6.70 -8.46
CA GLU A 73 -6.81 5.38 -8.35
C GLU A 73 -5.81 4.31 -8.77
N VAL A 74 -5.59 3.30 -7.93
CA VAL A 74 -4.63 2.23 -8.19
C VAL A 74 -5.26 1.17 -9.10
N ILE A 75 -4.59 0.91 -10.21
CA ILE A 75 -4.97 -0.10 -11.21
C ILE A 75 -4.11 -1.35 -11.08
N ASP A 76 -2.86 -1.19 -10.67
CA ASP A 76 -1.94 -2.28 -10.34
C ASP A 76 -0.90 -1.85 -9.29
N GLY A 77 -0.32 -2.84 -8.59
CA GLY A 77 0.67 -2.62 -7.54
C GLY A 77 0.07 -2.37 -6.16
N GLN A 78 -1.23 -2.64 -6.00
CA GLN A 78 -1.97 -2.43 -4.75
C GLN A 78 -1.42 -3.19 -3.53
N GLN A 79 -0.86 -4.39 -3.71
CA GLN A 79 -0.29 -5.16 -2.59
C GLN A 79 0.96 -4.45 -2.07
N ARG A 80 1.90 -4.14 -2.97
CA ARG A 80 3.16 -3.42 -2.67
C ARG A 80 2.92 -2.09 -1.97
N ILE A 81 2.07 -1.21 -2.53
CA ILE A 81 1.81 0.10 -1.91
C ILE A 81 1.15 -0.03 -0.54
N THR A 82 0.30 -1.03 -0.35
CA THR A 82 -0.33 -1.32 0.94
C THR A 82 0.69 -1.84 1.94
N THR A 83 1.57 -2.75 1.55
CA THR A 83 2.63 -3.30 2.42
C THR A 83 3.67 -2.23 2.79
N ALA A 84 4.05 -1.37 1.85
CA ALA A 84 4.91 -0.22 2.13
C ALA A 84 4.26 0.75 3.13
N PHE A 85 2.95 0.98 3.01
CA PHE A 85 2.19 1.77 3.99
C PHE A 85 2.17 1.09 5.37
N LEU A 86 1.95 -0.22 5.43
CA LEU A 86 1.99 -0.98 6.69
C LEU A 86 3.38 -0.97 7.33
N LEU A 87 4.45 -1.00 6.53
CA LEU A 87 5.82 -0.90 7.02
C LEU A 87 6.08 0.48 7.64
N LEU A 88 5.58 1.57 7.04
CA LEU A 88 5.61 2.89 7.70
C LEU A 88 4.88 2.91 9.04
N CYS A 89 3.70 2.27 9.13
CA CYS A 89 3.00 2.13 10.41
C CYS A 89 3.88 1.40 11.44
N ALA A 90 4.49 0.27 11.07
CA ALA A 90 5.30 -0.54 11.97
C ALA A 90 6.57 0.21 12.43
N ILE A 91 7.21 0.95 11.52
CA ILE A 91 8.35 1.83 11.84
C ILE A 91 7.94 2.92 12.83
N ARG A 92 6.77 3.54 12.65
CA ARG A 92 6.27 4.55 13.60
C ARG A 92 6.04 3.94 14.98
N GLU A 93 5.43 2.77 15.06
CA GLU A 93 5.21 2.08 16.33
C GLU A 93 6.52 1.68 17.01
N ARG A 94 7.54 1.31 16.23
CA ARG A 94 8.88 1.09 16.77
C ARG A 94 9.42 2.35 17.45
N PHE A 95 9.35 3.52 16.81
CA PHE A 95 9.77 4.78 17.43
C PHE A 95 8.96 5.12 18.68
N ASN A 96 7.64 4.91 18.66
CA ASN A 96 6.77 5.07 19.83
C ASN A 96 7.20 4.16 20.99
N SER A 97 7.55 2.90 20.70
CA SER A 97 7.92 1.90 21.71
C SER A 97 9.30 2.14 22.33
N LEU A 98 10.23 2.71 21.56
CA LEU A 98 11.58 3.03 22.04
C LEU A 98 11.55 4.23 22.98
N ASN A 99 11.14 5.40 22.46
CA ASN A 99 10.99 6.62 23.24
C ASN A 99 10.19 7.68 22.46
N PRO A 100 8.89 7.88 22.77
CA PRO A 100 8.03 8.76 21.99
C PRO A 100 8.39 10.25 22.14
N THR A 101 9.03 10.63 23.25
CA THR A 101 9.47 12.02 23.48
C THR A 101 10.74 12.32 22.70
N GLU A 102 11.73 11.42 22.76
CA GLU A 102 13.00 11.57 22.04
C GLU A 102 12.82 11.50 20.52
N TYR A 103 11.95 10.60 20.05
CA TYR A 103 11.74 10.36 18.61
C TYR A 103 10.51 11.04 18.02
N LYS A 104 9.95 12.02 18.72
CA LYS A 104 8.77 12.79 18.29
C LYS A 104 8.89 13.30 16.86
N GLY A 105 10.05 13.83 16.45
CA GLY A 105 10.26 14.33 15.10
C GLY A 105 10.16 13.25 14.00
N PHE A 106 10.63 12.03 14.28
CA PHE A 106 10.45 10.89 13.37
C PHE A 106 8.97 10.49 13.29
N ILE A 107 8.30 10.41 14.44
CA ILE A 107 6.88 10.04 14.53
C ILE A 107 6.01 11.04 13.76
N GLU A 108 6.23 12.35 13.94
CA GLU A 108 5.50 13.40 13.22
C GLU A 108 5.75 13.36 11.71
N LYS A 109 7.00 13.12 11.29
CA LYS A 109 7.34 12.95 9.88
C LYS A 109 6.60 11.75 9.27
N ILE A 110 6.60 10.61 9.94
CA ILE A 110 5.90 9.40 9.45
C ILE A 110 4.38 9.63 9.44
N ASN A 111 3.82 10.33 10.43
CA ASN A 111 2.40 10.66 10.44
C ASN A 111 1.97 11.46 9.19
N GLY A 112 2.83 12.35 8.68
CA GLY A 112 2.61 13.08 7.42
C GLY A 112 2.70 12.22 6.15
N GLN A 113 3.44 11.11 6.22
CA GLN A 113 3.51 10.07 5.18
C GLN A 113 2.33 9.07 5.28
N LEU A 114 1.69 8.94 6.44
CA LEU A 114 0.53 8.07 6.62
C LEU A 114 -0.79 8.81 6.31
N SER A 115 -0.88 10.08 6.65
CA SER A 115 -2.08 10.89 6.45
C SER A 115 -1.76 12.37 6.30
N SER A 116 -2.72 13.12 5.77
CA SER A 116 -2.68 14.57 5.77
C SER A 116 -4.08 15.12 6.10
N THR A 117 -4.10 16.33 6.65
CA THR A 117 -5.35 17.04 6.89
C THR A 117 -5.86 17.62 5.58
N ASP A 118 -7.13 17.39 5.30
CA ASP A 118 -7.86 17.92 4.15
C ASP A 118 -9.14 18.61 4.65
N THR A 119 -9.84 19.31 3.76
CA THR A 119 -11.11 19.97 4.08
C THR A 119 -12.22 19.33 3.27
N ASP A 120 -13.27 18.85 3.92
CA ASP A 120 -14.44 18.30 3.23
C ASP A 120 -15.27 19.39 2.54
N ALA A 121 -16.28 18.99 1.76
CA ALA A 121 -17.17 19.92 1.05
C ALA A 121 -17.99 20.81 2.00
N GLN A 122 -18.03 20.48 3.30
CA GLN A 122 -18.72 21.23 4.35
C GLN A 122 -17.76 22.18 5.10
N GLY A 123 -16.48 22.20 4.75
CA GLY A 123 -15.47 23.05 5.38
C GLY A 123 -14.86 22.46 6.66
N ASN A 124 -15.13 21.20 7.00
CA ASN A 124 -14.55 20.57 8.18
C ASN A 124 -13.19 19.98 7.87
N LEU A 125 -12.27 20.09 8.85
CA LEU A 125 -10.99 19.38 8.79
C LEU A 125 -11.23 17.89 8.94
N VAL A 126 -10.74 17.12 7.96
CA VAL A 126 -10.78 15.67 7.95
C VAL A 126 -9.37 15.12 7.76
N SER A 127 -9.05 14.03 8.47
CA SER A 127 -7.80 13.31 8.23
C SER A 127 -7.99 12.34 7.08
N ARG A 128 -7.16 12.48 6.05
CA ARG A 128 -7.16 11.60 4.88
C ARG A 128 -5.88 10.79 4.87
N TYR A 129 -6.03 9.46 4.90
CA TYR A 129 -4.89 8.55 4.79
C TYR A 129 -4.37 8.49 3.36
N ARG A 130 -3.05 8.31 3.21
CA ARG A 130 -2.39 8.24 1.90
C ARG A 130 -2.80 7.00 1.10
N VAL A 131 -3.23 5.93 1.75
CA VAL A 131 -3.78 4.73 1.09
C VAL A 131 -5.17 4.45 1.66
N GLN A 132 -6.18 4.44 0.79
CA GLN A 132 -7.57 4.19 1.16
C GLN A 132 -8.11 2.97 0.40
N LEU A 133 -8.43 1.90 1.15
CA LEU A 133 -9.09 0.72 0.61
C LEU A 133 -10.60 0.95 0.54
N GLN A 134 -11.21 0.80 -0.63
CA GLN A 134 -12.65 1.04 -0.81
C GLN A 134 -13.52 -0.22 -0.66
N TYR A 135 -12.94 -1.38 -0.32
CA TYR A 135 -13.69 -2.62 -0.06
C TYR A 135 -14.77 -2.38 0.99
N GLU A 136 -16.02 -2.82 0.74
CA GLU A 136 -17.16 -2.55 1.63
C GLU A 136 -16.87 -2.99 3.07
N ASP A 137 -16.21 -4.14 3.24
CA ASP A 137 -15.89 -4.65 4.56
C ASP A 137 -14.57 -4.09 5.12
N SER A 138 -13.56 -3.81 4.30
CA SER A 138 -12.23 -3.40 4.78
C SER A 138 -11.99 -1.88 4.79
N ARG A 139 -13.03 -1.10 4.50
CA ARG A 139 -13.01 0.36 4.60
C ARG A 139 -12.62 0.73 6.03
N HIS A 140 -11.59 1.53 6.20
CA HIS A 140 -11.01 1.95 7.49
C HIS A 140 -10.07 0.96 8.21
N VAL A 141 -9.75 -0.21 7.65
CA VAL A 141 -8.83 -1.15 8.34
C VAL A 141 -7.43 -0.59 8.44
N LEU A 142 -6.91 0.00 7.35
CA LEU A 142 -5.62 0.69 7.37
C LEU A 142 -5.62 1.88 8.32
N GLU A 143 -6.74 2.59 8.42
CA GLU A 143 -6.89 3.72 9.34
C GLU A 143 -6.82 3.25 10.80
N LYS A 144 -7.49 2.14 11.12
CA LYS A 144 -7.44 1.52 12.45
C LYS A 144 -6.03 1.03 12.79
N ILE A 145 -5.35 0.37 11.86
CA ILE A 145 -3.95 -0.04 12.04
C ILE A 145 -3.06 1.19 12.26
N ALA A 146 -3.22 2.22 11.43
CA ALA A 146 -2.48 3.47 11.55
C ALA A 146 -2.86 4.31 12.78
N LYS A 147 -3.94 3.99 13.51
CA LYS A 147 -4.25 4.56 14.83
C LYS A 147 -3.91 3.62 15.98
N HIS A 148 -3.38 2.43 15.69
CA HIS A 148 -3.18 1.35 16.65
C HIS A 148 -4.47 0.98 17.41
N GLU A 149 -5.62 1.09 16.74
CA GLU A 149 -6.93 0.76 17.29
C GLU A 149 -7.25 -0.74 17.14
N SER A 150 -7.71 -1.36 18.23
CA SER A 150 -8.20 -2.73 18.18
C SER A 150 -9.49 -2.81 17.37
N SER A 151 -9.53 -3.72 16.41
CA SER A 151 -10.72 -3.96 15.59
C SER A 151 -11.84 -4.59 16.43
N THR A 152 -12.99 -3.93 16.50
CA THR A 152 -14.18 -4.36 17.25
C THR A 152 -15.11 -5.32 16.49
N LYS A 153 -14.72 -5.77 15.28
CA LYS A 153 -15.56 -6.68 14.49
C LYS A 153 -15.50 -8.11 15.03
N THR A 154 -16.67 -8.69 15.25
CA THR A 154 -16.86 -10.09 15.70
C THR A 154 -16.43 -11.15 14.68
N LYS A 155 -16.38 -10.81 13.38
CA LYS A 155 -15.86 -11.70 12.31
C LYS A 155 -15.11 -10.87 11.24
N PRO A 156 -13.77 -10.84 11.26
CA PRO A 156 -13.00 -10.11 10.25
C PRO A 156 -12.94 -10.85 8.91
N THR A 157 -12.87 -10.11 7.80
CA THR A 157 -12.67 -10.70 6.45
C THR A 157 -11.28 -11.31 6.30
N VAL A 158 -11.08 -12.13 5.25
CA VAL A 158 -9.76 -12.71 4.95
C VAL A 158 -8.73 -11.59 4.69
N SER A 159 -9.10 -10.57 3.91
CA SER A 159 -8.25 -9.40 3.68
C SER A 159 -7.92 -8.64 4.96
N GLU A 160 -8.91 -8.40 5.83
CA GLU A 160 -8.69 -7.79 7.15
C GLU A 160 -7.71 -8.59 8.02
N GLN A 161 -7.82 -9.92 8.00
CA GLN A 161 -6.91 -10.79 8.72
C GLN A 161 -5.50 -10.73 8.13
N ASN A 162 -5.38 -10.76 6.80
CA ASN A 162 -4.09 -10.67 6.11
C ASN A 162 -3.41 -9.32 6.37
N LEU A 163 -4.13 -8.21 6.35
CA LEU A 163 -3.59 -6.88 6.67
C LEU A 163 -3.06 -6.81 8.10
N LYS A 164 -3.82 -7.34 9.08
CA LYS A 164 -3.38 -7.39 10.48
C LYS A 164 -2.17 -8.29 10.68
N LYS A 165 -2.16 -9.47 10.03
CA LYS A 165 -1.02 -10.39 10.06
C LYS A 165 0.21 -9.75 9.43
N ALA A 166 0.08 -9.14 8.26
CA ALA A 166 1.16 -8.43 7.59
C ALA A 166 1.75 -7.34 8.48
N PHE A 167 0.90 -6.51 9.09
CA PHE A 167 1.35 -5.50 10.05
C PHE A 167 2.13 -6.11 11.22
N LYS A 168 1.58 -7.18 11.83
CA LYS A 168 2.21 -7.86 12.96
C LYS A 168 3.56 -8.48 12.59
N ILE A 169 3.66 -9.11 11.42
CA ILE A 169 4.90 -9.67 10.88
C ILE A 169 5.94 -8.56 10.73
N LEU A 170 5.57 -7.42 10.13
CA LEU A 170 6.50 -6.29 9.97
C LEU A 170 6.98 -5.73 11.31
N GLU A 171 6.10 -5.66 12.34
CA GLU A 171 6.54 -5.30 13.70
C GLU A 171 7.54 -6.29 14.29
N ASP A 172 7.31 -7.59 14.09
CA ASP A 172 8.16 -8.65 14.63
C ASP A 172 9.51 -8.67 13.89
N LEU A 173 9.54 -8.49 12.57
CA LEU A 173 10.76 -8.38 11.78
C LEU A 173 11.60 -7.17 12.16
N ILE A 174 10.99 -6.00 12.38
CA ILE A 174 11.71 -4.82 12.86
C ILE A 174 12.33 -5.09 14.24
N LYS A 175 11.62 -5.76 15.14
CA LYS A 175 12.16 -6.08 16.47
C LYS A 175 13.29 -7.11 16.41
N ASP A 176 13.20 -8.08 15.50
CA ASP A 176 14.23 -9.09 15.29
C ASP A 176 15.52 -8.48 14.69
N LYS A 177 15.39 -7.66 13.65
CA LYS A 177 16.55 -7.10 12.92
C LYS A 177 17.24 -5.93 13.61
N PHE A 178 16.56 -5.25 14.54
CA PHE A 178 17.08 -4.04 15.19
C PHE A 178 16.92 -4.12 16.71
N SER A 179 18.05 -4.23 17.43
CA SER A 179 18.10 -4.23 18.90
C SER A 179 17.68 -2.89 19.52
N ASP A 180 17.32 -2.93 20.81
CA ASP A 180 16.94 -1.76 21.61
C ASP A 180 18.16 -0.95 22.14
N ASP A 181 19.38 -1.47 21.93
CA ASP A 181 20.60 -0.77 22.31
C ASP A 181 20.92 0.40 21.36
N GLU A 182 21.86 1.26 21.77
CA GLU A 182 22.21 2.47 21.03
C GLU A 182 22.60 2.16 19.57
N VAL A 183 23.34 1.07 19.35
CA VAL A 183 23.79 0.63 18.02
C VAL A 183 22.60 0.19 17.16
N GLY A 184 21.69 -0.62 17.69
CA GLY A 184 20.49 -1.08 17.02
C GLY A 184 19.55 0.07 16.65
N VAL A 185 19.39 1.04 17.54
CA VAL A 185 18.57 2.23 17.29
C VAL A 185 19.19 3.13 16.22
N ILE A 186 20.51 3.31 16.20
CA ILE A 186 21.21 4.03 15.11
C ILE A 186 20.98 3.32 13.78
N LYS A 187 21.14 2.00 13.75
CA LYS A 187 20.91 1.16 12.56
C LYS A 187 19.47 1.29 12.05
N PHE A 188 18.50 1.23 12.95
CA PHE A 188 17.08 1.39 12.64
C PHE A 188 16.77 2.77 12.03
N LYS A 189 17.35 3.86 12.56
CA LYS A 189 17.22 5.21 11.99
C LYS A 189 17.80 5.28 10.57
N LYS A 190 18.95 4.63 10.32
CA LYS A 190 19.55 4.52 8.98
C LYS A 190 18.63 3.73 8.03
N PHE A 191 18.05 2.61 8.47
CA PHE A 191 17.10 1.81 7.69
C PHE A 191 15.86 2.60 7.31
N TYR A 192 15.24 3.33 8.25
CA TYR A 192 14.10 4.19 7.93
C TYR A 192 14.43 5.23 6.85
N ASN A 193 15.62 5.84 6.93
CA ASN A 193 16.07 6.78 5.90
C ASN A 193 16.24 6.09 4.54
N TYR A 194 16.88 4.92 4.49
CA TYR A 194 17.03 4.11 3.28
C TYR A 194 15.68 3.75 2.67
N PHE A 195 14.76 3.22 3.47
CA PHE A 195 13.41 2.88 3.04
C PHE A 195 12.68 4.09 2.43
N CYS A 196 12.84 5.29 2.97
CA CYS A 196 12.19 6.48 2.43
C CYS A 196 12.82 7.01 1.13
N LYS A 197 14.15 6.93 1.02
CA LYS A 197 14.92 7.66 -0.01
C LYS A 197 15.44 6.79 -1.15
N ASN A 198 15.77 5.55 -0.86
CA ASN A 198 16.44 4.63 -1.79
C ASN A 198 15.56 3.47 -2.24
N VAL A 199 14.50 3.13 -1.49
CA VAL A 199 13.49 2.22 -2.02
C VAL A 199 12.61 2.97 -3.01
N ILE A 200 12.66 2.56 -4.27
CA ILE A 200 12.02 3.21 -5.40
C ILE A 200 11.08 2.27 -6.15
N LEU A 201 10.10 2.87 -6.80
CA LEU A 201 9.20 2.18 -7.72
C LEU A 201 8.96 3.04 -8.96
N VAL A 202 8.56 2.41 -10.07
CA VAL A 202 8.11 3.13 -11.26
C VAL A 202 6.59 3.35 -11.17
N SER A 203 6.17 4.61 -11.20
CA SER A 203 4.77 4.98 -11.29
C SER A 203 4.40 5.27 -12.74
N VAL A 204 3.56 4.41 -13.32
CA VAL A 204 2.97 4.64 -14.65
C VAL A 204 1.62 5.32 -14.46
N GLN A 205 1.54 6.56 -14.91
CA GLN A 205 0.41 7.45 -14.68
C GLN A 205 -0.35 7.72 -15.96
N THR A 206 -1.66 7.77 -15.86
CA THR A 206 -2.53 8.22 -16.94
C THR A 206 -3.75 8.94 -16.37
N THR A 207 -4.42 9.73 -17.20
CA THR A 207 -5.66 10.43 -16.84
C THR A 207 -6.91 9.64 -17.20
N LYS A 208 -6.78 8.45 -17.81
CA LYS A 208 -7.93 7.61 -18.18
C LYS A 208 -7.77 6.15 -17.77
N SER A 209 -8.78 5.63 -17.09
CA SER A 209 -8.79 4.25 -16.59
C SER A 209 -8.75 3.19 -17.70
N ASP A 210 -9.32 3.44 -18.88
CA ASP A 210 -9.27 2.50 -20.01
C ASP A 210 -7.85 2.32 -20.56
N ILE A 211 -7.06 3.39 -20.57
CA ILE A 211 -5.64 3.36 -20.95
C ILE A 211 -4.83 2.65 -19.88
N ALA A 212 -5.08 2.93 -18.61
CA ALA A 212 -4.40 2.25 -17.51
C ALA A 212 -4.60 0.72 -17.58
N LEU A 213 -5.82 0.27 -17.87
CA LEU A 213 -6.14 -1.14 -18.05
C LEU A 213 -5.45 -1.76 -19.26
N LYS A 214 -5.30 -1.01 -20.37
CA LYS A 214 -4.52 -1.48 -21.54
C LYS A 214 -3.04 -1.61 -21.22
N VAL A 215 -2.46 -0.64 -20.49
CA VAL A 215 -1.07 -0.69 -20.03
C VAL A 215 -0.87 -1.90 -19.12
N PHE A 216 -1.76 -2.09 -18.16
CA PHE A 216 -1.75 -3.25 -17.27
C PHE A 216 -1.84 -4.57 -18.03
N ALA A 217 -2.77 -4.68 -18.99
CA ALA A 217 -2.88 -5.87 -19.83
C ALA A 217 -1.58 -6.11 -20.62
N THR A 218 -1.00 -5.06 -21.21
CA THR A 218 0.24 -5.18 -22.02
C THR A 218 1.45 -5.60 -21.19
N ILE A 219 1.57 -5.11 -19.96
CA ILE A 219 2.67 -5.48 -19.04
C ILE A 219 2.53 -6.95 -18.60
N ASN A 220 1.32 -7.39 -18.26
CA ASN A 220 1.08 -8.76 -17.79
C ASN A 220 1.04 -9.81 -18.91
N ASP A 221 0.58 -9.45 -20.11
CA ASP A 221 0.51 -10.34 -21.28
C ASP A 221 1.91 -10.82 -21.72
N ARG A 222 2.95 -10.03 -21.42
CA ARG A 222 4.35 -10.40 -21.68
C ARG A 222 5.02 -11.15 -20.52
N GLY A 223 4.37 -11.24 -19.35
CA GLY A 223 4.98 -11.69 -18.09
C GLY A 223 4.44 -13.01 -17.50
N VAL A 224 3.47 -13.67 -18.15
CA VAL A 224 2.75 -14.89 -17.70
C VAL A 224 1.61 -14.65 -16.69
N ASN A 225 0.40 -15.04 -17.15
CA ASN A 225 -0.87 -15.37 -16.47
C ASN A 225 -1.37 -14.53 -15.28
N LEU A 226 -2.14 -13.49 -15.61
CA LEU A 226 -3.38 -13.25 -14.88
C LEU A 226 -4.48 -14.18 -15.41
N ASP A 227 -5.34 -14.66 -14.52
CA ASP A 227 -6.55 -15.39 -14.88
C ASP A 227 -7.38 -14.46 -15.79
N ALA A 228 -7.52 -14.79 -17.08
CA ALA A 228 -8.17 -13.92 -18.08
C ALA A 228 -9.56 -13.45 -17.64
N MET A 229 -10.20 -14.23 -16.75
CA MET A 229 -11.44 -13.90 -16.07
C MET A 229 -11.33 -12.66 -15.17
N ASP A 230 -10.24 -12.45 -14.42
CA ASP A 230 -10.04 -11.28 -13.57
C ASP A 230 -9.83 -10.01 -14.42
N LEU A 231 -9.15 -10.12 -15.57
CA LEU A 231 -9.02 -9.01 -16.52
C LEU A 231 -10.37 -8.62 -17.14
N VAL A 232 -11.13 -9.62 -17.62
CA VAL A 232 -12.48 -9.41 -18.16
C VAL A 232 -13.41 -8.83 -17.11
N LYS A 233 -13.33 -9.31 -15.88
CA LYS A 233 -14.12 -8.82 -14.74
C LYS A 233 -13.77 -7.37 -14.41
N ASN A 234 -12.48 -7.01 -14.40
CA ASN A 234 -12.03 -5.63 -14.21
C ASN A 234 -12.53 -4.70 -15.33
N LEU A 235 -12.48 -5.16 -16.59
CA LEU A 235 -13.00 -4.41 -17.74
C LEU A 235 -14.53 -4.21 -17.65
N ILE A 236 -15.28 -5.24 -17.28
CA ILE A 236 -16.74 -5.16 -17.09
C ILE A 236 -17.09 -4.22 -15.92
N PHE A 237 -16.37 -4.30 -14.81
CA PHE A 237 -16.60 -3.42 -13.66
C PHE A 237 -16.24 -1.97 -13.94
N ALA A 238 -15.19 -1.71 -14.72
CA ALA A 238 -14.84 -0.37 -15.16
C ALA A 238 -15.93 0.28 -16.02
N GLN A 239 -16.72 -0.52 -16.76
CA GLN A 239 -17.78 -0.06 -17.66
C GLN A 239 -19.19 -0.05 -17.05
N THR A 240 -19.40 -0.56 -15.84
CA THR A 240 -20.74 -0.70 -15.23
C THR A 240 -21.00 0.31 -14.10
N SER A 241 -22.26 0.75 -14.01
CA SER A 241 -22.76 1.68 -12.98
C SER A 241 -22.71 1.07 -11.57
N ARG A 242 -22.67 1.89 -10.51
CA ARG A 242 -22.57 1.41 -9.11
C ARG A 242 -23.68 0.41 -8.72
N ASP A 243 -24.88 0.54 -9.29
CA ASP A 243 -26.03 -0.32 -8.96
C ASP A 243 -25.95 -1.70 -9.64
N ASP A 244 -25.35 -1.78 -10.84
CA ASP A 244 -25.17 -3.05 -11.55
C ASP A 244 -24.03 -3.89 -10.97
N ARG A 245 -23.04 -3.23 -10.32
CA ARG A 245 -21.93 -3.90 -9.63
C ARG A 245 -22.38 -4.80 -8.48
N LYS A 246 -23.44 -4.42 -7.74
CA LYS A 246 -23.99 -5.24 -6.65
C LYS A 246 -24.65 -6.53 -7.16
N LYS A 247 -25.33 -6.48 -8.32
CA LYS A 247 -25.98 -7.66 -8.91
C LYS A 247 -24.95 -8.70 -9.39
N LEU A 248 -23.82 -8.26 -9.94
CA LEU A 248 -22.75 -9.14 -10.42
C LEU A 248 -21.97 -9.84 -9.28
N GLN A 249 -21.79 -9.18 -8.12
CA GLN A 249 -21.17 -9.81 -6.95
C GLN A 249 -22.05 -10.89 -6.31
N ILE A 250 -23.37 -10.71 -6.32
CA ILE A 250 -24.33 -11.69 -5.75
C ILE A 250 -24.39 -12.97 -6.61
N SER A 251 -24.31 -12.84 -7.94
CA SER A 251 -24.37 -14.00 -8.84
C SER A 251 -23.15 -14.93 -8.72
N GLY A 252 -21.96 -14.38 -8.41
CA GLY A 252 -20.73 -15.16 -8.24
C GLY A 252 -20.63 -15.98 -6.95
N LYS A 253 -21.40 -15.62 -5.90
CA LYS A 253 -21.43 -16.39 -4.64
C LYS A 253 -22.35 -17.61 -4.70
N ASN A 254 -23.39 -17.58 -5.55
CA ASN A 254 -24.36 -18.68 -5.68
C ASN A 254 -23.90 -19.81 -6.61
N GLY A 255 -22.78 -19.66 -7.32
CA GLY A 255 -22.27 -20.66 -8.28
C GLY A 255 -21.26 -21.67 -7.72
N ARG A 256 -20.91 -21.60 -6.42
CA ARG A 256 -19.94 -22.52 -5.78
C ARG A 256 -20.57 -23.55 -4.83
N SER A 257 -21.89 -23.72 -4.85
CA SER A 257 -22.59 -24.68 -4.00
C SER A 257 -23.49 -25.60 -4.84
N THR A 258 -22.88 -26.41 -5.70
CA THR A 258 -23.40 -27.71 -6.17
C THR A 258 -22.38 -28.32 -7.13
N SER A 259 -21.68 -29.36 -6.66
CA SER A 259 -21.04 -30.50 -7.34
C SER A 259 -19.76 -30.88 -6.62
#